data_AF-A0AAN0K342-F1
#
_entry.id   AF-A0AAN0K342-F1
#
_cell.length_a   1.000
_cell.length_b   1.000
_cell.length_c   1.000
_cell.angle_alpha   90.00
_cell.angle_beta   90.00
_cell.angle_gamma   90.00
#
_symmetry.space_group_name_H-M   'P 1'
#
loop_
_entity.id
_entity.type
_entity.pdbx_description
1 polymer ?
#
loop_
_entity_poly.entity_id
_entity_poly.type
_entity_poly.pdbx_seq_one_letter_code
_entity_poly.pdbx_strand_id
1 'polypeptide(L)'
;MHFIFSLAALQSVFPQTELGTFMALTREDKEKQLKELSYIVTGIRLFNRDCGKGGEGIDDLPEILKDALKVTNNNLGTELKKTLRTAFHLTGVILSLLEPLPASPDVPPPLKMKQSLINVRQHEFFLKMLMQDISVCTQHVNDLETEFQMKMQQLQETVQAKTAVPTAQVY
;
A
#
# COMPACT_ATOMS: atom_id res chain seq x y z
N MET A 1 13.66 -0.66 -23.43
CA MET A 1 12.25 -0.64 -23.87
C MET A 1 11.37 0.35 -23.08
N HIS A 2 11.57 0.54 -21.77
CA HIS A 2 10.80 1.49 -20.94
C HIS A 2 10.69 2.93 -21.46
N PHE A 3 11.74 3.47 -22.09
CA PHE A 3 11.74 4.84 -22.61
C PHE A 3 10.82 5.03 -23.83
N ILE A 4 10.55 3.98 -24.61
CA ILE A 4 9.91 4.10 -25.93
C ILE A 4 8.41 4.39 -25.78
N PHE A 5 7.73 3.75 -24.83
CA PHE A 5 6.30 3.96 -24.61
C PHE A 5 5.98 5.27 -23.87
N SER A 6 6.86 5.72 -22.96
CA SER A 6 6.74 7.06 -22.37
C SER A 6 6.98 8.15 -23.42
N LEU A 7 7.94 7.94 -24.33
CA LEU A 7 8.20 8.87 -25.43
C LEU A 7 7.03 8.91 -26.42
N ALA A 8 6.45 7.75 -26.76
CA ALA A 8 5.32 7.67 -27.68
C ALA A 8 4.07 8.36 -27.12
N ALA A 9 3.74 8.13 -25.84
CA ALA A 9 2.62 8.81 -25.19
C ALA A 9 2.87 10.32 -25.10
N LEU A 10 4.09 10.76 -24.76
CA LEU A 10 4.46 12.17 -24.70
C LEU A 10 4.39 12.83 -26.08
N GLN A 11 4.95 12.20 -27.12
CA GLN A 11 4.90 12.71 -28.50
C GLN A 11 3.47 12.84 -29.03
N SER A 12 2.55 11.97 -28.57
CA SER A 12 1.13 12.05 -28.94
C SER A 12 0.42 13.26 -28.36
N VAL A 13 0.87 13.78 -27.20
CA VAL A 13 0.21 14.87 -26.48
C VAL A 13 1.01 16.16 -26.45
N PHE A 14 2.26 16.13 -26.94
CA PHE A 14 3.16 17.27 -27.04
C PHE A 14 3.96 17.20 -28.35
N PRO A 15 3.39 17.66 -29.47
CA PRO A 15 4.04 17.63 -30.77
C PRO A 15 5.22 18.62 -30.83
N GLN A 16 6.21 18.35 -31.68
CA GLN A 16 7.40 19.22 -31.79
C GLN A 16 7.09 20.68 -32.18
N THR A 17 5.96 20.92 -32.83
CA THR A 17 5.47 22.25 -33.18
C THR A 17 5.18 23.12 -31.96
N GLU A 18 4.83 22.52 -30.81
CA GLU A 18 4.54 23.24 -29.56
C GLU A 18 5.80 23.55 -28.74
N LEU A 19 6.96 23.02 -29.13
CA LEU A 19 8.21 23.20 -28.40
C LEU A 19 8.65 24.67 -28.37
N GLY A 20 8.43 25.41 -29.46
CA GLY A 20 8.76 26.85 -29.53
C GLY A 20 7.95 27.67 -28.52
N THR A 21 6.64 27.41 -28.43
CA THR A 21 5.75 28.06 -27.47
C THR A 21 6.12 27.70 -26.04
N PHE A 22 6.42 26.43 -25.76
CA PHE A 22 6.88 25.98 -24.44
C PHE A 22 8.20 26.65 -24.03
N MET A 23 9.15 26.81 -24.96
CA MET A 23 10.43 27.47 -24.68
C MET A 23 10.27 28.95 -24.30
N ALA A 24 9.26 29.63 -24.84
CA ALA A 24 8.95 31.02 -24.52
C ALA A 24 8.31 31.24 -23.15
N LEU A 25 7.83 30.17 -22.48
CA LEU A 25 7.21 30.25 -21.17
C LEU A 25 8.20 30.60 -20.04
N THR A 26 7.65 31.18 -18.97
CA THR A 26 8.37 31.37 -17.72
C THR A 26 8.72 30.01 -17.08
N ARG A 27 9.63 30.02 -16.11
CA ARG A 27 9.98 28.79 -15.38
C ARG A 27 8.78 28.18 -14.68
N GLU A 28 7.96 28.99 -14.02
CA GLU A 28 6.78 28.53 -13.27
C GLU A 28 5.76 27.88 -14.21
N ASP A 29 5.50 28.51 -15.35
CA ASP A 29 4.58 27.97 -16.36
C ASP A 29 5.10 26.66 -16.97
N LYS A 30 6.43 26.55 -17.20
CA LYS A 30 7.06 25.31 -17.64
C LYS A 30 6.88 24.18 -16.64
N GLU A 31 7.13 24.45 -15.36
CA GLU A 31 6.95 23.45 -14.30
C GLU A 31 5.49 22.98 -14.22
N LYS A 32 4.53 23.91 -14.34
CA LYS A 32 3.11 23.58 -14.39
C LYS A 32 2.76 22.73 -15.62
N GLN A 33 3.20 23.12 -16.81
CA GLN A 33 2.90 22.38 -18.04
C GLN A 33 3.56 20.99 -18.03
N LEU A 34 4.80 20.86 -17.55
CA LEU A 34 5.45 19.56 -17.40
C LEU A 34 4.71 18.66 -16.42
N LYS A 35 4.16 19.22 -15.34
CA LYS A 35 3.34 18.47 -14.38
C LYS A 35 2.04 17.97 -15.02
N GLU A 36 1.36 18.82 -15.79
CA GLU A 36 0.16 18.43 -16.54
C GLU A 36 0.45 17.34 -17.57
N LEU A 37 1.53 17.50 -18.36
CA LEU A 37 1.99 16.49 -19.32
C LEU A 37 2.32 15.16 -18.61
N SER A 38 2.97 15.22 -17.45
CA SER A 38 3.26 14.04 -16.65
C SER A 38 1.98 13.31 -16.23
N TYR A 39 0.93 14.03 -15.82
CA TYR A 39 -0.36 13.43 -15.47
C TYR A 39 -1.04 12.77 -16.66
N ILE A 40 -1.07 13.45 -17.81
CA ILE A 40 -1.67 12.93 -19.04
C ILE A 40 -0.95 11.66 -19.51
N VAL A 41 0.38 11.72 -19.61
CA VAL A 41 1.20 10.58 -20.04
C VAL A 41 1.06 9.41 -19.07
N THR A 42 1.03 9.67 -17.77
CA THR A 42 0.82 8.61 -16.76
C THR A 42 -0.57 7.98 -16.92
N GLY A 43 -1.62 8.78 -17.11
CA GLY A 43 -2.98 8.28 -17.35
C GLY A 43 -3.08 7.40 -18.59
N ILE A 44 -2.47 7.82 -19.71
CA ILE A 44 -2.41 7.03 -20.95
C ILE A 44 -1.67 5.70 -20.71
N ARG A 45 -0.53 5.73 -19.99
CA ARG A 45 0.22 4.51 -19.70
C ARG A 45 -0.54 3.55 -18.79
N LEU A 46 -1.26 4.07 -17.78
CA LEU A 46 -2.13 3.27 -16.91
C LEU A 46 -3.29 2.65 -17.70
N PHE A 47 -3.95 3.43 -18.55
CA PHE A 47 -5.03 2.93 -19.41
C PHE A 47 -4.54 1.85 -20.40
N ASN A 48 -3.39 2.06 -21.03
CA ASN A 48 -2.79 1.08 -21.93
C ASN A 48 -2.37 -0.20 -21.19
N ARG A 49 -1.92 -0.08 -19.92
CA ARG A 49 -1.65 -1.23 -19.06
C ARG A 49 -2.93 -2.03 -18.84
N ASP A 50 -4.01 -1.37 -18.44
CA ASP A 50 -5.30 -1.98 -18.15
C ASP A 50 -5.90 -2.68 -19.39
N CYS A 51 -5.71 -2.10 -20.58
CA CYS A 51 -6.09 -2.71 -21.85
C CYS A 51 -5.15 -3.83 -22.35
N GLY A 52 -4.05 -4.14 -21.64
CA GLY A 52 -3.05 -5.12 -22.07
C GLY A 52 -2.21 -4.69 -23.28
N LYS A 53 -2.18 -3.39 -23.62
CA LYS A 53 -1.50 -2.81 -24.79
C LYS A 53 -0.22 -2.04 -24.46
N GLY A 54 0.23 -2.11 -23.21
CA GLY A 54 1.42 -1.40 -22.74
C GLY A 54 1.58 -1.48 -21.22
N GLY A 55 2.20 -0.46 -20.63
CA GLY A 55 2.34 -0.38 -19.17
C GLY A 55 3.56 -1.08 -18.57
N GLU A 56 4.50 -1.56 -19.41
CA GLU A 56 5.75 -2.14 -18.93
C GLU A 56 6.49 -1.20 -17.96
N GLY A 57 6.90 -1.75 -16.81
CA GLY A 57 7.58 -1.02 -15.74
C GLY A 57 6.67 -0.17 -14.85
N ILE A 58 5.35 -0.35 -14.90
CA ILE A 58 4.46 0.12 -13.84
C ILE A 58 4.22 -1.05 -12.91
N ASP A 59 4.62 -0.89 -11.64
CA ASP A 59 4.43 -1.92 -10.63
C ASP A 59 2.95 -2.16 -10.33
N ASP A 60 2.62 -3.40 -9.98
CA ASP A 60 1.31 -3.74 -9.44
C ASP A 60 1.23 -3.37 -7.96
N LEU A 61 1.08 -2.07 -7.71
CA LEU A 61 0.97 -1.53 -6.36
C LEU A 61 -0.16 -2.18 -5.55
N PRO A 62 -1.37 -2.40 -6.10
CA PRO A 62 -2.42 -3.16 -5.40
C PRO A 62 -1.96 -4.54 -4.94
N GLU A 63 -1.34 -5.33 -5.81
CA GLU A 63 -0.88 -6.67 -5.46
C GLU A 63 0.28 -6.65 -4.46
N ILE A 64 1.25 -5.74 -4.63
CA ILE A 64 2.36 -5.55 -3.70
C ILE A 64 1.85 -5.17 -2.31
N LEU A 65 0.88 -4.26 -2.22
CA LEU A 65 0.30 -3.83 -0.94
C LEU A 65 -0.49 -4.96 -0.29
N LYS A 66 -1.29 -5.72 -1.05
CA LYS A 66 -2.01 -6.89 -0.54
C LYS A 66 -1.08 -7.95 0.04
N ASP A 67 0.03 -8.24 -0.65
CA ASP A 67 1.00 -9.20 -0.15
C ASP A 67 1.70 -8.69 1.12
N ALA A 68 2.15 -7.44 1.13
CA ALA A 68 2.76 -6.82 2.31
C ALA A 68 1.83 -6.84 3.53
N LEU A 69 0.54 -6.52 3.34
CA LEU A 69 -0.47 -6.58 4.39
C LEU A 69 -0.69 -8.01 4.89
N LYS A 70 -0.78 -8.98 3.99
CA LYS A 70 -0.93 -10.41 4.33
C LYS A 70 0.26 -10.92 5.14
N VAL A 71 1.48 -10.63 4.71
CA VAL A 71 2.71 -11.00 5.42
C VAL A 71 2.73 -10.36 6.81
N THR A 72 2.42 -9.07 6.90
CA THR A 72 2.40 -8.34 8.18
C THR A 72 1.36 -8.92 9.14
N ASN A 73 0.14 -9.19 8.65
CA ASN A 73 -0.92 -9.78 9.45
C ASN A 73 -0.55 -11.17 9.99
N ASN A 74 0.09 -12.01 9.15
CA ASN A 74 0.56 -13.33 9.56
C ASN A 74 1.67 -13.25 10.63
N ASN A 75 2.59 -12.30 10.47
CA ASN A 75 3.66 -12.06 11.45
C ASN A 75 3.07 -11.61 12.80
N LEU A 76 2.15 -10.63 12.79
CA LEU A 76 1.46 -10.18 14.00
C LEU A 76 0.68 -11.31 14.67
N GLY A 77 -0.06 -12.10 13.90
CA GLY A 77 -0.80 -13.26 14.44
C GLY A 77 0.13 -14.32 15.05
N THR A 78 1.31 -14.53 14.48
CA THR A 78 2.32 -15.45 15.01
C THR A 78 2.92 -14.93 16.32
N GLU A 79 3.28 -13.64 16.38
CA GLU A 79 3.81 -13.02 17.59
C GLU A 79 2.75 -12.92 18.70
N LEU A 80 1.49 -12.67 18.37
CA LEU A 80 0.40 -12.69 19.34
C LEU A 80 0.24 -14.08 19.98
N LYS A 81 0.30 -15.15 19.17
CA LYS A 81 0.25 -16.54 19.70
C LYS A 81 1.43 -16.83 20.63
N LYS A 82 2.64 -16.37 20.30
CA LYS A 82 3.82 -16.52 21.16
C LYS A 82 3.64 -15.76 22.48
N THR A 83 3.24 -14.50 22.40
CA THR A 83 2.98 -13.62 23.54
C THR A 83 1.93 -14.22 24.48
N LEU A 84 0.83 -14.74 23.94
CA LEU A 84 -0.21 -15.41 24.72
C LEU A 84 0.35 -16.63 25.46
N ARG A 85 1.12 -17.50 24.79
CA ARG A 85 1.75 -18.66 25.44
C ARG A 85 2.65 -18.25 26.61
N THR A 86 3.48 -17.22 26.41
CA THR A 86 4.34 -16.68 27.47
C THR A 86 3.51 -16.13 28.64
N ALA A 87 2.42 -15.43 28.34
CA ALA A 87 1.52 -14.89 29.37
C ALA A 87 0.88 -16.02 30.19
N PHE A 88 0.38 -17.08 29.54
CA PHE A 88 -0.17 -18.25 30.21
C PHE A 88 0.86 -18.96 31.09
N HIS A 89 2.08 -19.15 30.58
CA HIS A 89 3.15 -19.78 31.34
C HIS A 89 3.52 -18.96 32.59
N LEU A 90 3.72 -17.65 32.44
CA LEU A 90 4.00 -16.77 33.58
C LEU A 90 2.87 -16.77 34.61
N THR A 91 1.61 -16.76 34.16
CA THR A 91 0.45 -16.89 35.06
C THR A 91 0.48 -18.21 35.80
N GLY A 92 0.73 -19.34 35.13
CA GLY A 92 0.82 -20.66 35.76
C GLY A 92 1.91 -20.73 36.83
N VAL A 93 3.11 -20.24 36.52
CA VAL A 93 4.23 -20.20 37.48
C VAL A 93 3.87 -19.34 38.70
N ILE A 94 3.34 -18.13 38.49
CA ILE A 94 2.95 -17.24 39.60
C ILE A 94 1.90 -17.90 40.51
N LEU A 95 0.91 -18.60 39.93
CA LEU A 95 -0.11 -19.30 40.71
C LEU A 95 0.50 -20.47 41.52
N SER A 96 1.40 -21.26 40.91
CA SER A 96 2.08 -22.36 41.62
C SER A 96 2.96 -21.89 42.79
N LEU A 97 3.48 -20.66 42.72
CA LEU A 97 4.27 -20.04 43.80
C LEU A 97 3.39 -19.42 44.90
N LEU A 98 2.11 -19.19 44.62
CA LEU A 98 1.13 -18.72 45.60
C LEU A 98 0.51 -19.87 46.41
N GLU A 99 0.63 -21.12 45.94
CA GLU A 99 0.33 -22.30 46.74
C GLU A 99 1.34 -22.41 47.89
N PRO A 100 0.94 -22.87 49.09
CA PRO A 100 1.83 -22.96 50.26
C PRO A 100 2.88 -24.06 50.05
N LEU A 101 3.96 -23.75 49.32
CA LEU A 101 5.13 -24.61 49.19
C LEU A 101 6.19 -24.28 50.25
N PRO A 102 6.94 -25.27 50.75
CA PRO A 102 8.10 -25.03 51.60
C PRO A 102 9.12 -24.17 50.84
N ALA A 103 9.54 -23.08 51.48
CA ALA A 103 10.37 -22.03 50.89
C ALA A 103 11.67 -22.61 50.28
N SER A 104 11.74 -22.63 48.94
CA SER A 104 12.98 -22.90 48.22
C SER A 104 13.66 -21.56 47.87
N PRO A 105 14.98 -21.42 48.11
CA PRO A 105 15.71 -20.17 47.91
C PRO A 105 15.94 -19.77 46.43
N ASP A 106 15.66 -20.66 45.46
CA ASP A 106 15.88 -20.40 44.02
C ASP A 106 14.68 -19.78 43.29
N VAL A 107 13.59 -19.44 44.00
CA VAL A 107 12.40 -18.86 43.38
C VAL A 107 12.63 -17.37 43.05
N PRO A 108 12.45 -16.93 41.78
CA PRO A 108 12.57 -15.52 41.42
C PRO A 108 11.61 -14.65 42.24
N PRO A 109 12.01 -13.42 42.64
CA PRO A 109 11.18 -12.58 43.48
C PRO A 109 9.78 -12.40 42.85
N PRO A 110 8.68 -12.63 43.59
CA PRO A 110 7.31 -12.51 43.07
C PRO A 110 7.03 -11.19 42.35
N LEU A 111 7.73 -10.11 42.75
CA LEU A 111 7.66 -8.79 42.12
C LEU A 111 8.17 -8.75 40.67
N LYS A 112 9.30 -9.40 40.37
CA LYS A 112 9.89 -9.39 39.01
C LYS A 112 9.03 -10.20 38.04
N MET A 113 8.48 -11.33 38.50
CA MET A 113 7.56 -12.14 37.69
C MET A 113 6.24 -11.41 37.43
N LYS A 114 5.67 -10.74 38.44
CA LYS A 114 4.47 -9.91 38.27
C LYS A 114 4.72 -8.80 37.24
N GLN A 115 5.83 -8.09 37.32
CA GLN A 115 6.16 -7.04 36.36
C GLN A 115 6.33 -7.60 34.94
N SER A 116 6.95 -8.77 34.81
CA SER A 116 7.12 -9.46 33.52
C SER A 116 5.76 -9.83 32.91
N LEU A 117 4.83 -10.34 33.72
CA LEU A 117 3.47 -10.65 33.26
C LEU A 117 2.73 -9.39 32.79
N ILE A 118 2.83 -8.28 33.54
CA ILE A 118 2.25 -6.99 33.14
C ILE A 118 2.78 -6.56 31.77
N ASN A 119 4.10 -6.60 31.58
CA ASN A 119 4.73 -6.24 30.32
C ASN A 119 4.24 -7.11 29.15
N VAL A 120 4.16 -8.43 29.35
CA VAL A 120 3.65 -9.35 28.32
C VAL A 120 2.18 -9.06 27.98
N ARG A 121 1.34 -8.71 28.96
CA ARG A 121 -0.06 -8.34 28.72
C ARG A 121 -0.20 -7.00 28.01
N GLN A 122 0.66 -6.03 28.31
CA GLN A 122 0.72 -4.77 27.56
C GLN A 122 1.15 -5.01 26.12
N HIS A 123 2.17 -5.86 25.90
CA HIS A 123 2.59 -6.23 24.56
C HIS A 123 1.47 -6.93 23.77
N GLU A 124 0.72 -7.84 24.40
CA GLU A 124 -0.48 -8.46 23.82
C GLU A 124 -1.49 -7.41 23.35
N PHE A 125 -1.76 -6.41 24.18
CA PHE A 125 -2.68 -5.32 23.84
C PHE A 125 -2.19 -4.51 22.63
N PHE A 126 -0.91 -4.12 22.60
CA PHE A 126 -0.34 -3.40 21.46
C PHE A 126 -0.37 -4.22 20.17
N LEU A 127 -0.10 -5.52 20.24
CA LEU A 127 -0.21 -6.40 19.06
C LEU A 127 -1.65 -6.44 18.52
N LYS A 128 -2.66 -6.48 19.40
CA LYS A 128 -4.06 -6.43 18.99
C LYS A 128 -4.45 -5.10 18.34
N MET A 129 -3.95 -3.98 18.85
CA MET A 129 -4.13 -2.66 18.22
C MET A 129 -3.54 -2.64 16.81
N LEU A 130 -2.30 -3.12 16.63
CA LEU A 130 -1.67 -3.18 15.31
C LEU A 130 -2.44 -4.10 14.33
N MET A 131 -3.00 -5.21 14.83
CA MET A 131 -3.85 -6.07 13.99
C MET A 131 -5.12 -5.36 13.52
N GLN A 132 -5.72 -4.53 14.37
CA GLN A 132 -6.87 -3.69 13.98
C GLN A 132 -6.46 -2.67 12.92
N ASP A 133 -5.32 -2.00 13.09
CA ASP A 133 -4.79 -1.05 12.11
C ASP A 133 -4.54 -1.72 10.75
N ILE A 134 -3.94 -2.91 10.74
CA ILE A 134 -3.74 -3.70 9.52
C ILE A 134 -5.06 -4.09 8.86
N SER A 135 -6.09 -4.40 9.64
CA SER A 135 -7.44 -4.65 9.11
C SER A 135 -8.00 -3.40 8.43
N VAL A 136 -7.84 -2.21 9.04
CA VAL A 136 -8.28 -0.93 8.44
C VAL A 136 -7.50 -0.62 7.17
N CYS A 137 -6.17 -0.80 7.18
CA CYS A 137 -5.34 -0.63 5.98
C CYS A 137 -5.75 -1.57 4.85
N THR A 138 -6.08 -2.83 5.18
CA THR A 138 -6.56 -3.81 4.20
C THR A 138 -7.86 -3.34 3.55
N GLN A 139 -8.80 -2.82 4.35
CA GLN A 139 -10.03 -2.26 3.81
C GLN A 139 -9.75 -1.06 2.89
N HIS A 140 -8.92 -0.11 3.32
CA HIS A 140 -8.56 1.04 2.50
C HIS A 140 -7.91 0.66 1.16
N VAL A 141 -7.02 -0.34 1.13
CA VAL A 141 -6.41 -0.82 -0.11
C VAL A 141 -7.47 -1.39 -1.06
N ASN A 142 -8.42 -2.17 -0.53
CA ASN A 142 -9.51 -2.72 -1.33
C ASN A 142 -10.44 -1.63 -1.87
N ASP A 143 -10.75 -0.61 -1.06
CA ASP A 143 -11.59 0.51 -1.47
C ASP A 143 -10.93 1.32 -2.59
N LEU A 144 -9.65 1.64 -2.43
CA LEU A 144 -8.86 2.37 -3.44
C LEU A 144 -8.71 1.58 -4.74
N GLU A 145 -8.51 0.27 -4.66
CA GLU A 145 -8.45 -0.60 -5.84
C GLU A 145 -9.79 -0.63 -6.57
N THR A 146 -10.89 -0.75 -5.82
CA THR A 146 -12.25 -0.71 -6.39
C THR A 146 -12.51 0.63 -7.08
N GLU A 147 -12.14 1.76 -6.45
CA GLU A 147 -12.26 3.09 -7.05
C GLU A 147 -11.42 3.21 -8.32
N PHE A 148 -10.18 2.70 -8.30
CA PHE A 148 -9.30 2.71 -9.46
C PHE A 148 -9.88 1.90 -10.63
N GLN A 149 -10.38 0.69 -10.36
CA GLN A 149 -11.02 -0.16 -11.37
C GLN A 149 -12.27 0.50 -11.95
N MET A 150 -13.13 1.09 -11.13
CA MET A 150 -14.30 1.84 -11.60
C MET A 150 -13.90 3.00 -12.52
N LYS A 151 -12.87 3.77 -12.17
CA LYS A 151 -12.37 4.87 -13.01
C LYS A 151 -11.79 4.36 -14.34
N MET A 152 -11.07 3.25 -14.34
CA MET A 152 -10.54 2.65 -15.58
C MET A 152 -11.65 2.15 -16.49
N GLN A 153 -12.68 1.50 -15.92
CA GLN A 153 -13.85 1.08 -16.69
C GLN A 153 -14.59 2.28 -17.31
N GLN A 154 -14.85 3.34 -16.54
CA GLN A 154 -15.47 4.56 -17.06
C GLN A 154 -14.65 5.19 -18.19
N LEU A 155 -13.33 5.21 -18.04
CA LEU A 155 -12.42 5.71 -19.07
C LEU A 155 -12.51 4.84 -20.33
N GLN A 156 -12.54 3.51 -20.17
CA GLN A 156 -12.67 2.57 -21.27
C GLN A 156 -13.98 2.75 -22.03
N GLU A 157 -15.11 2.87 -21.33
CA GLU A 157 -16.42 3.15 -21.92
C GLU A 157 -16.42 4.48 -22.67
N THR A 158 -15.83 5.53 -22.09
CA THR A 158 -15.73 6.85 -22.72
C THR A 158 -14.88 6.83 -24.00
N VAL A 159 -13.78 6.07 -24.01
CA VAL A 159 -12.90 5.93 -25.17
C VAL A 159 -13.55 5.05 -26.26
N GLN A 160 -14.20 3.95 -25.89
CA GLN A 160 -14.90 3.07 -26.83
C GLN A 160 -16.15 3.72 -27.44
N ALA A 161 -16.88 4.55 -26.68
CA ALA A 161 -17.97 5.37 -27.21
C ALA A 161 -17.48 6.38 -28.28
N LYS A 162 -16.18 6.70 -28.29
CA LYS A 162 -15.53 7.61 -29.24
C LYS A 162 -14.76 6.90 -30.36
N THR A 163 -15.04 5.63 -30.66
CA THR A 163 -14.41 4.87 -31.76
C THR A 163 -14.88 5.32 -33.15
N ALA A 164 -14.70 6.61 -33.47
CA ALA A 164 -14.46 7.17 -34.78
C ALA A 164 -14.38 8.71 -34.62
N VAL A 165 -13.23 9.25 -34.24
CA VAL A 165 -12.89 10.62 -34.63
C VAL A 165 -11.84 10.51 -35.73
N PRO A 166 -12.22 10.63 -37.01
CA PRO A 166 -11.26 10.73 -38.09
C PRO A 166 -10.32 11.90 -37.81
N THR A 167 -9.02 11.67 -37.96
CA THR A 167 -7.94 12.64 -37.73
C THR A 167 -8.06 13.93 -38.57
N ALA A 168 -9.03 13.97 -39.50
CA ALA A 168 -9.36 15.13 -40.34
C ALA A 168 -10.15 16.25 -39.64
N GLN A 169 -10.64 16.06 -38.40
CA GLN A 169 -11.40 17.09 -37.67
C GLN A 169 -10.69 17.65 -36.42
N VAL A 170 -9.40 17.35 -36.24
CA VAL A 170 -8.60 17.90 -35.12
C VAL A 170 -7.70 19.07 -35.59
N TYR A 171 -7.91 19.58 -36.80
CA TYR A 171 -7.33 20.82 -37.32
C TYR A 171 -8.40 21.74 -37.90
#